data_AF-A0A1Y3WQE5-F1
#
_entry.id   AF-A0A1Y3WQE5-F1
#
_cell.length_a   1.000
_cell.length_b   1.000
_cell.length_c   1.000
_cell.angle_alpha   90.00
_cell.angle_beta   90.00
_cell.angle_gamma   90.00
#
_symmetry.space_group_name_H-M   'P 1'
#
loop_
_entity.id
_entity.type
_entity.pdbx_description
1 polymer ?
#
loop_
_entity_poly.entity_id
_entity_poly.type
_entity_poly.pdbx_seq_one_letter_code
_entity_poly.pdbx_strand_id
1 'polypeptide(L)'
;MFTEDEKRFLDALEAALVAARKSPAVNITRMADKALSVRSRHGYLGKIKLQGRKTWMQYMTSLYNAEVAENRPLEEYIQLLKYWVRAA
;
A
#
# COMPACT_ATOMS: atom_id res chain seq x y z
N MET A 1 -4.26 -14.94 6.46
CA MET A 1 -2.78 -15.03 6.39
C MET A 1 -2.29 -14.19 5.23
N PHE A 2 -1.14 -13.53 5.36
CA PHE A 2 -0.48 -12.78 4.28
C PHE A 2 0.54 -13.67 3.56
N THR A 3 0.68 -13.48 2.24
CA THR A 3 1.79 -14.08 1.47
C THR A 3 3.11 -13.41 1.81
N GLU A 4 4.22 -13.99 1.36
CA GLU A 4 5.54 -13.45 1.66
C GLU A 4 5.75 -12.05 1.06
N ASP A 5 5.34 -11.84 -0.19
CA ASP A 5 5.40 -10.50 -0.81
C ASP A 5 4.51 -9.48 -0.11
N GLU A 6 3.34 -9.89 0.39
CA GLU A 6 2.47 -9.01 1.17
C GLU A 6 3.11 -8.64 2.50
N LYS A 7 3.76 -9.57 3.20
CA LYS A 7 4.50 -9.25 4.43
C LYS A 7 5.64 -8.28 4.13
N ARG A 8 6.48 -8.58 3.14
CA ARG A 8 7.58 -7.69 2.72
C ARG A 8 7.09 -6.28 2.38
N PHE A 9 5.94 -6.17 1.71
CA PHE A 9 5.33 -4.88 1.42
C PHE A 9 4.85 -4.15 2.70
N LEU A 10 4.18 -4.87 3.61
CA LEU A 10 3.66 -4.30 4.86
C LEU A 10 4.79 -3.87 5.81
N ASP A 11 5.86 -4.66 5.91
CA ASP A 11 7.06 -4.31 6.68
C ASP A 11 7.72 -3.04 6.12
N ALA A 12 7.79 -2.92 4.78
CA ALA A 12 8.29 -1.71 4.12
C ALA A 12 7.39 -0.49 4.35
N LEU A 13 6.06 -0.66 4.36
CA LEU A 13 5.10 0.39 4.69
C LEU A 13 5.27 0.86 6.14
N GLU A 14 5.36 -0.07 7.09
CA GLU A 14 5.61 0.24 8.50
C GLU A 14 6.91 1.03 8.67
N ALA A 15 8.01 0.54 8.10
CA ALA A 15 9.29 1.23 8.14
C ALA A 15 9.23 2.64 7.54
N ALA A 16 8.53 2.80 6.41
CA ALA A 16 8.37 4.11 5.75
C ALA A 16 7.54 5.09 6.61
N LEU A 17 6.48 4.61 7.27
CA LEU A 17 5.67 5.43 8.18
C LEU A 17 6.48 5.86 9.42
N VAL A 18 7.22 4.93 10.02
CA VAL A 18 8.09 5.21 11.18
C VAL A 18 9.19 6.22 10.81
N ALA A 19 9.86 6.04 9.67
CA ALA A 19 10.87 6.97 9.19
C ALA A 19 10.32 8.39 8.98
N ALA A 20 9.06 8.49 8.55
CA ALA A 20 8.34 9.76 8.39
C ALA A 20 7.72 10.31 9.70
N ARG A 21 8.00 9.69 10.85
CA ARG A 21 7.42 10.03 12.17
C ARG A 21 5.88 10.00 12.19
N LYS A 22 5.28 9.09 11.42
CA LYS A 22 3.83 8.84 11.39
C LYS A 22 3.49 7.56 12.17
N SER A 23 2.22 7.41 12.53
CA SER A 23 1.77 6.19 13.20
C SER A 23 1.86 4.99 12.25
N PRO A 24 2.52 3.89 12.65
CA PRO A 24 2.57 2.66 11.84
C PRO A 24 1.27 1.86 11.90
N ALA A 25 0.34 2.22 12.81
CA ALA A 25 -0.92 1.51 12.97
C ALA A 25 -1.83 1.74 11.75
N VAL A 26 -1.97 0.71 10.92
CA VAL A 26 -2.84 0.71 9.74
C VAL A 26 -3.90 -0.39 9.84
N ASN A 27 -5.10 -0.07 9.38
CA ASN A 27 -6.17 -1.04 9.20
C ASN A 27 -6.04 -1.65 7.81
N ILE A 28 -5.89 -2.97 7.75
CA ILE A 28 -5.73 -3.72 6.51
C ILE A 28 -6.94 -4.64 6.36
N THR A 29 -7.64 -4.51 5.24
CA THR A 29 -8.78 -5.37 4.90
C THR A 29 -8.48 -6.11 3.61
N ARG A 30 -8.53 -7.44 3.64
CA ARG A 30 -8.43 -8.25 2.42
C ARG A 30 -9.77 -8.23 1.69
N MET A 31 -9.71 -7.86 0.42
CA MET A 31 -10.85 -7.79 -0.50
C MET A 31 -11.09 -9.14 -1.17
N ALA A 32 -12.30 -9.33 -1.72
CA ALA A 32 -12.68 -10.56 -2.42
C ALA A 32 -11.80 -10.87 -3.65
N ASP A 33 -11.27 -9.84 -4.30
CA ASP A 33 -10.34 -9.94 -5.44
C ASP A 33 -8.89 -10.20 -5.01
N LYS A 34 -8.65 -10.48 -3.73
CA LYS A 34 -7.37 -10.70 -3.05
C LYS A 34 -6.52 -9.44 -2.85
N ALA A 35 -6.99 -8.25 -3.25
CA ALA A 35 -6.30 -7.02 -2.93
C ALA A 35 -6.34 -6.72 -1.42
N LEU A 36 -5.34 -6.02 -0.92
CA LEU A 36 -5.31 -5.44 0.41
C LEU A 36 -5.73 -3.97 0.31
N SER A 37 -6.81 -3.61 0.99
CA SER A 37 -7.21 -2.22 1.20
C SER A 37 -6.57 -1.72 2.49
N VAL A 38 -5.88 -0.59 2.43
CA VAL A 38 -5.09 -0.07 3.56
C VAL A 38 -5.59 1.33 3.94
N ARG A 39 -5.82 1.54 5.24
CA ARG A 39 -6.21 2.83 5.82
C ARG A 39 -5.33 3.13 7.03
N SER A 40 -4.89 4.38 7.16
CA SER A 40 -4.35 4.88 8.43
C SER A 40 -5.48 5.34 9.34
N ARG A 41 -5.12 5.86 10.52
CA ARG A 41 -6.05 6.60 11.38
C ARG A 41 -6.66 7.83 10.69
N HIS A 42 -5.90 8.47 9.79
CA HIS A 42 -6.28 9.74 9.17
C HIS A 42 -7.06 9.58 7.87
N GLY A 43 -6.99 8.40 7.23
CA GLY A 43 -7.77 8.18 6.03
C GLY A 43 -7.35 6.95 5.23
N TYR A 44 -7.91 6.87 4.03
CA TYR A 44 -7.59 5.84 3.05
C TYR A 44 -6.23 6.11 2.40
N LEU A 45 -5.34 5.11 2.41
CA LEU A 45 -4.01 5.23 1.79
C LEU A 45 -4.03 4.71 0.34
N GLY A 46 -4.70 3.59 0.14
CA GLY A 46 -4.76 2.94 -1.16
C GLY A 46 -5.12 1.47 -1.07
N LYS A 47 -4.93 0.79 -2.19
CA LYS A 47 -5.08 -0.66 -2.35
C LYS A 47 -3.89 -1.24 -3.06
N ILE A 48 -3.54 -2.47 -2.74
CA ILE A 48 -2.50 -3.20 -3.45
C ILE A 48 -2.90 -4.66 -3.65
N LYS A 49 -2.65 -5.19 -4.83
CA LYS A 49 -2.82 -6.61 -5.14
C LYS A 49 -1.47 -7.17 -5.56
N LEU A 50 -0.91 -8.04 -4.72
CA LEU A 50 0.35 -8.75 -4.99
C LEU A 50 0.15 -10.23 -5.34
N GLN A 51 -1.11 -10.66 -5.43
CA GLN A 51 -1.47 -12.05 -5.71
C GLN A 51 -2.17 -12.21 -7.06
N GLY A 52 -1.86 -13.31 -7.74
CA GLY A 52 -2.45 -13.69 -9.01
C GLY A 52 -1.68 -13.17 -10.22
N ARG A 53 -2.27 -13.30 -11.41
CA ARG A 53 -1.60 -12.98 -12.68
C ARG A 53 -1.35 -11.48 -12.89
N LYS A 54 -2.23 -10.63 -12.36
CA LYS A 54 -2.16 -9.17 -12.49
C LYS A 54 -1.92 -8.57 -11.10
N THR A 55 -0.75 -7.98 -10.91
CA THR A 55 -0.45 -7.18 -9.71
C THR A 55 -0.73 -5.72 -9.99
N TRP A 56 -1.10 -4.96 -8.96
CA TRP A 56 -1.29 -3.52 -9.09
C TRP A 56 -1.29 -2.83 -7.73
N MET A 57 -1.04 -1.52 -7.74
CA MET A 57 -1.11 -0.65 -6.57
C MET A 57 -1.81 0.65 -6.94
N GLN A 58 -2.85 1.00 -6.18
CA GLN A 58 -3.50 2.30 -6.23
C GLN A 58 -2.86 3.22 -5.19
N TYR A 59 -2.54 4.45 -5.59
CA TYR A 59 -2.03 5.49 -4.70
C TYR A 59 -2.60 6.86 -5.06
N MET A 60 -2.71 7.75 -4.08
CA MET A 60 -3.18 9.12 -4.29
C MET A 60 -2.03 10.05 -4.66
N THR A 61 -2.13 10.74 -5.80
CA THR A 61 -1.17 11.78 -6.21
C THR A 61 -1.56 13.17 -5.71
N SER A 62 -2.86 13.37 -5.45
CA SER A 62 -3.44 14.57 -4.84
C SER A 62 -4.65 14.17 -3.98
N LEU A 63 -5.32 15.14 -3.34
CA LEU A 63 -6.55 14.91 -2.56
C LEU A 63 -7.68 14.28 -3.38
N TYR A 64 -7.70 14.51 -4.70
CA TYR A 64 -8.80 14.10 -5.58
C TYR A 64 -8.36 13.16 -6.70
N ASN A 65 -7.06 12.95 -6.89
CA ASN A 65 -6.52 12.11 -7.96
C ASN A 65 -5.85 10.87 -7.39
N ALA A 66 -6.17 9.72 -7.99
CA ALA A 66 -5.50 8.46 -7.73
C ALA A 66 -4.98 7.88 -9.04
N GLU A 67 -3.80 7.27 -8.96
CA GLU A 67 -3.19 6.52 -10.05
C GLU A 67 -3.09 5.05 -9.67
N VAL A 68 -2.94 4.20 -10.70
CA VAL A 68 -2.73 2.77 -10.54
C VAL A 68 -1.48 2.37 -11.30
N ALA A 69 -0.48 1.86 -10.58
CA ALA A 69 0.65 1.16 -11.18
C ALA A 69 0.27 -0.31 -11.34
N GLU A 70 0.51 -0.90 -12.51
CA GLU A 70 0.13 -2.29 -12.81
C GLU A 70 1.35 -3.11 -13.26
N ASN A 71 1.34 -4.40 -12.91
CA ASN A 71 2.30 -5.43 -13.32
C ASN A 71 3.76 -5.04 -13.10
N ARG A 72 4.02 -4.39 -11.96
CA ARG A 72 5.37 -4.04 -11.52
C ARG A 72 5.94 -5.08 -10.54
N PRO A 73 7.27 -5.19 -10.43
CA PRO A 73 7.90 -5.93 -9.34
C PRO A 73 7.58 -5.28 -7.99
N LEU A 74 7.71 -6.06 -6.92
CA LEU A 74 7.42 -5.62 -5.55
C LEU A 74 8.22 -4.37 -5.17
N GLU A 75 9.48 -4.32 -5.58
CA GLU A 75 10.41 -3.22 -5.29
C GLU A 75 9.92 -1.89 -5.89
N GLU A 76 9.28 -1.90 -7.06
CA GLU A 76 8.66 -0.70 -7.65
C GLU A 76 7.42 -0.27 -6.85
N TYR A 77 6.60 -1.21 -6.35
CA TYR A 77 5.49 -0.84 -5.46
C TYR A 77 5.97 -0.25 -4.14
N ILE A 78 7.07 -0.76 -3.58
CA ILE A 78 7.69 -0.20 -2.38
C ILE A 78 8.15 1.24 -2.60
N GLN A 79 8.70 1.58 -3.78
CA GLN A 79 9.09 2.96 -4.11
C GLN A 79 7.88 3.93 -4.16
N LEU A 80 6.68 3.43 -4.43
CA LEU A 80 5.45 4.22 -4.46
C LEU A 80 4.86 4.48 -3.07
N LEU A 81 5.40 3.87 -2.00
CA LEU A 81 4.96 4.10 -0.62
C LEU A 81 5.05 5.57 -0.20
N LYS A 82 5.93 6.37 -0.82
CA LYS A 82 6.00 7.82 -0.60
C LYS A 82 4.64 8.53 -0.75
N TYR A 83 3.76 8.03 -1.63
CA TYR A 83 2.42 8.58 -1.81
C TYR A 83 1.48 8.20 -0.68
N TRP A 84 1.55 6.95 -0.20
CA TRP A 84 0.75 6.49 0.94
C TRP A 84 1.21 7.16 2.24
N VAL A 85 2.52 7.30 2.45
CA VAL A 85 3.08 8.03 3.60
C VAL A 85 2.61 9.48 3.61
N ARG A 86 2.55 10.15 2.44
CA ARG A 86 2.02 11.52 2.35
C ARG A 86 0.55 11.62 2.77
N ALA A 87 -0.26 10.61 2.44
CA ALA A 87 -1.69 10.55 2.78
C ALA A 87 -1.97 10.07 4.22
N ALA A 88 -0.99 9.46 4.89
CA ALA A 88 -1.16 8.78 6.17
C ALA A 88 -1.26 9.69 7.39
#